data_AF-A0A2G5C0L3-F1
#
_entry.id   AF-A0A2G5C0L3-F1
#
_cell.length_a   1.000
_cell.length_b   1.000
_cell.length_c   1.000
_cell.angle_alpha   90.00
_cell.angle_beta   90.00
_cell.angle_gamma   90.00
#
_symmetry.space_group_name_H-M   'P 1'
#
loop_
_entity.id
_entity.type
_entity.pdbx_description
1 polymer ?
#
loop_
_entity_poly.entity_id
_entity_poly.type
_entity_poly.pdbx_seq_one_letter_code
_entity_poly.pdbx_strand_id
1 'polypeptide(L)'
;MDKESVEATAEVSKTFNEKIRKYCEMTLLSCAYAGTGNVLKVQDLLGHCTEHLEKGEEIHQGPAVLGIAMIAMAEELGLEMAIRSLEHMLQYGEQNIRRAVPLALGLLCISNPKVNVMDTLSRLSHDTDQEVAMAATISLGLIGAGTNNARLAGMLRNLSGHCKDPDLLFCVRIAQGFVHLGKGLLTLNPYHSERFLLSPTALAGIITLLHACLDINSTILKKYHYVLYFVVLAMRPRMLMTVDENLKPLSVPVRVGQAVDVVGQAGRPKSITGFQTHSTPVILAAGDRAELTTEKYIPLSPILEGFVILRKNPDYMDDQ
;
A
#
# COMPACT_ATOMS: atom_id res chain seq x y z
N MET A 1 -7.52 -11.76 -11.03
CA MET A 1 -8.57 -12.80 -11.08
C MET A 1 -9.33 -12.60 -12.37
N ASP A 2 -9.60 -13.67 -13.10
CA ASP A 2 -10.42 -13.59 -14.32
C ASP A 2 -11.86 -13.29 -13.90
N LYS A 3 -12.49 -12.28 -14.53
CA LYS A 3 -13.83 -11.79 -14.15
C LYS A 3 -14.88 -12.91 -14.16
N GLU A 4 -14.74 -13.86 -15.08
CA GLU A 4 -15.61 -15.04 -15.22
C GLU A 4 -15.53 -15.98 -13.99
N SER A 5 -14.35 -16.12 -13.38
CA SER A 5 -14.19 -16.94 -12.16
C SER A 5 -14.86 -16.32 -10.94
N VAL A 6 -14.95 -14.98 -10.92
CA VAL A 6 -15.63 -14.25 -9.84
C VAL A 6 -17.14 -14.39 -9.99
N GLU A 7 -17.68 -14.35 -11.21
CA GLU A 7 -19.11 -14.56 -11.46
C GLU A 7 -19.57 -15.95 -11.00
N ALA A 8 -18.80 -17.00 -11.32
CA ALA A 8 -19.05 -18.35 -10.81
C ALA A 8 -19.02 -18.41 -9.27
N THR A 9 -18.07 -17.69 -8.64
CA THR A 9 -17.97 -17.64 -7.16
C THR A 9 -19.10 -16.81 -6.53
N ALA A 10 -19.60 -15.79 -7.24
CA ALA A 10 -20.74 -14.99 -6.83
C ALA A 10 -22.06 -15.78 -6.96
N GLU A 11 -22.16 -16.74 -7.88
CA GLU A 11 -23.29 -17.66 -7.91
C GLU A 11 -23.29 -18.63 -6.72
N VAL A 12 -22.11 -19.12 -6.32
CA VAL A 12 -21.95 -19.92 -5.11
C VAL A 12 -22.29 -19.11 -3.85
N SER A 13 -21.97 -17.81 -3.81
CA SER A 13 -22.27 -16.99 -2.64
C SER A 13 -23.78 -16.84 -2.37
N LYS A 14 -24.63 -17.04 -3.40
CA LYS A 14 -26.10 -17.01 -3.28
C LYS A 14 -26.67 -18.10 -2.39
N THR A 15 -25.92 -19.17 -2.09
CA THR A 15 -26.36 -20.23 -1.18
C THR A 15 -26.24 -19.84 0.30
N PHE A 16 -25.55 -18.75 0.63
CA PHE A 16 -25.39 -18.29 2.02
C PHE A 16 -26.57 -17.44 2.49
N ASN A 17 -26.68 -17.31 3.81
CA ASN A 17 -27.65 -16.43 4.46
C ASN A 17 -27.48 -14.97 3.96
N GLU A 18 -28.57 -14.21 3.89
CA GLU A 18 -28.65 -12.93 3.17
C GLU A 18 -27.57 -11.91 3.58
N LYS A 19 -27.24 -11.86 4.88
CA LYS A 19 -26.15 -11.02 5.39
C LYS A 19 -24.78 -11.52 4.90
N ILE A 20 -24.45 -12.78 5.10
CA ILE A 20 -23.14 -13.31 4.66
C ILE A 20 -22.99 -13.19 3.15
N ARG A 21 -24.08 -13.38 2.39
CA ARG A 21 -24.12 -13.19 0.95
C ARG A 21 -23.70 -11.78 0.55
N LYS A 22 -24.38 -10.74 1.07
CA LYS A 22 -24.06 -9.34 0.75
C LYS A 22 -22.59 -9.01 1.11
N TYR A 23 -22.04 -9.57 2.18
CA TYR A 23 -20.63 -9.35 2.59
C TYR A 23 -19.65 -9.97 1.58
N CYS A 24 -19.88 -11.23 1.24
CA CYS A 24 -19.07 -11.96 0.28
C CYS A 24 -19.16 -11.34 -1.11
N GLU A 25 -20.36 -10.92 -1.53
CA GLU A 25 -20.59 -10.26 -2.82
C GLU A 25 -19.79 -8.96 -2.94
N MET A 26 -19.86 -8.09 -1.94
CA MET A 26 -19.10 -6.83 -1.94
C MET A 26 -17.59 -7.07 -1.92
N THR A 27 -17.13 -8.07 -1.17
CA THR A 27 -15.70 -8.43 -1.12
C THR A 27 -15.22 -9.01 -2.46
N LEU A 28 -16.02 -9.90 -3.07
CA LEU A 28 -15.71 -10.50 -4.37
C LEU A 28 -15.68 -9.46 -5.49
N LEU A 29 -16.68 -8.57 -5.51
CA LEU A 29 -16.74 -7.46 -6.47
C LEU A 29 -15.52 -6.54 -6.31
N SER A 30 -15.16 -6.20 -5.08
CA SER A 30 -13.96 -5.40 -4.78
C SER A 30 -12.68 -6.06 -5.29
N CYS A 31 -12.51 -7.37 -5.06
CA CYS A 31 -11.36 -8.14 -5.55
C CYS A 31 -11.32 -8.27 -7.08
N ALA A 32 -12.47 -8.36 -7.75
CA ALA A 32 -12.56 -8.48 -9.20
C ALA A 32 -12.14 -7.20 -9.93
N TYR A 33 -12.47 -6.05 -9.35
CA TYR A 33 -12.16 -4.73 -9.90
C TYR A 33 -10.94 -4.08 -9.25
N ALA A 34 -10.17 -4.83 -8.46
CA ALA A 34 -8.97 -4.33 -7.82
C ALA A 34 -7.96 -3.85 -8.87
N GLY A 35 -7.51 -2.60 -8.74
CA GLY A 35 -6.52 -2.00 -9.63
C GLY A 35 -7.01 -1.68 -11.05
N THR A 36 -8.32 -1.70 -11.33
CA THR A 36 -8.83 -1.36 -12.68
C THR A 36 -9.20 0.12 -12.86
N GLY A 37 -9.29 0.90 -11.78
CA GLY A 37 -9.66 2.33 -11.85
C GLY A 37 -11.07 2.60 -12.38
N ASN A 38 -12.00 1.64 -12.31
CA ASN A 38 -13.33 1.80 -12.90
C ASN A 38 -14.20 2.72 -12.03
N VAL A 39 -14.40 3.96 -12.49
CA VAL A 39 -15.16 5.00 -11.78
C VAL A 39 -16.61 4.61 -11.53
N LEU A 40 -17.26 3.91 -12.47
CA LEU A 40 -18.66 3.48 -12.30
C LEU A 40 -18.80 2.54 -11.11
N LYS A 41 -17.87 1.60 -10.96
CA LYS A 41 -17.88 0.67 -9.83
C LYS A 41 -17.57 1.37 -8.51
N VAL A 42 -16.70 2.38 -8.52
CA VAL A 42 -16.47 3.23 -7.34
C VAL A 42 -17.75 3.98 -6.95
N GLN A 43 -18.49 4.52 -7.93
CA GLN A 43 -19.76 5.20 -7.69
C GLN A 43 -20.85 4.24 -7.17
N ASP A 44 -20.95 3.04 -7.73
CA ASP A 44 -21.87 2.00 -7.25
C ASP A 44 -21.58 1.66 -5.77
N LEU A 45 -20.29 1.45 -5.43
CA LEU A 45 -19.86 1.17 -4.06
C LEU A 45 -20.11 2.34 -3.11
N LEU A 46 -19.90 3.58 -3.57
CA LEU A 46 -20.21 4.79 -2.81
C LEU A 46 -21.72 4.90 -2.53
N GLY A 47 -22.56 4.57 -3.51
CA GLY A 47 -24.02 4.52 -3.36
C GLY A 47 -24.43 3.60 -2.21
N HIS A 48 -23.90 2.37 -2.20
CA HIS A 48 -24.13 1.41 -1.10
C HIS A 48 -23.59 1.86 0.26
N CYS A 49 -22.59 2.74 0.30
CA CYS A 49 -22.09 3.31 1.54
C CYS A 49 -22.89 4.53 2.03
N THR A 50 -23.63 5.20 1.13
CA THR A 50 -24.48 6.37 1.48
C THR A 50 -25.90 5.98 1.88
N GLU A 51 -26.34 4.78 1.56
CA GLU A 51 -27.62 4.25 2.04
C GLU A 51 -27.51 4.01 3.56
N HIS A 52 -28.28 4.79 4.33
CA HIS A 52 -28.45 4.59 5.77
C HIS A 52 -29.23 3.30 6.01
N LEU A 53 -28.52 2.23 6.33
CA LEU A 53 -29.10 0.91 6.57
C LEU A 53 -29.55 0.80 8.03
N GLU A 54 -30.64 0.07 8.27
CA GLU A 54 -31.09 -0.21 9.64
C GLU A 54 -30.07 -1.05 10.42
N LYS A 55 -29.99 -0.81 11.74
CA LYS A 55 -29.04 -1.45 12.66
C LYS A 55 -29.07 -2.97 12.55
N GLY A 56 -28.06 -3.54 11.89
CA GLY A 56 -27.89 -4.99 11.73
C GLY A 56 -27.57 -5.48 10.31
N GLU A 57 -27.66 -4.63 9.28
CA GLU A 57 -27.14 -4.88 7.92
C GLU A 57 -25.80 -4.17 7.62
N GLU A 58 -25.26 -3.44 8.59
CA GLU A 58 -24.10 -2.56 8.44
C GLU A 58 -22.76 -3.28 8.17
N ILE A 59 -22.73 -4.62 8.22
CA ILE A 59 -21.50 -5.41 8.06
C ILE A 59 -20.94 -5.30 6.62
N HIS A 60 -21.78 -4.95 5.64
CA HIS A 60 -21.39 -4.81 4.22
C HIS A 60 -20.70 -3.49 3.90
N GLN A 61 -20.93 -2.47 4.71
CA GLN A 61 -20.35 -1.15 4.49
C GLN A 61 -18.83 -1.15 4.70
N GLY A 62 -18.31 -1.92 5.66
CA GLY A 62 -16.87 -2.04 5.90
C GLY A 62 -16.07 -2.54 4.69
N PRO A 63 -16.42 -3.71 4.12
CA PRO A 63 -15.84 -4.20 2.86
C PRO A 63 -16.05 -3.27 1.68
N ALA A 64 -17.19 -2.58 1.59
CA ALA A 64 -17.45 -1.64 0.51
C ALA A 64 -16.47 -0.45 0.52
N VAL A 65 -16.17 0.08 1.72
CA VAL A 65 -15.17 1.15 1.92
C VAL A 65 -13.76 0.68 1.56
N LEU A 66 -13.38 -0.54 1.96
CA LEU A 66 -12.12 -1.16 1.53
C LEU A 66 -12.10 -1.37 0.01
N GLY A 67 -13.24 -1.73 -0.58
CA GLY A 67 -13.41 -1.91 -2.01
C GLY A 67 -13.16 -0.65 -2.82
N ILE A 68 -13.65 0.50 -2.36
CA ILE A 68 -13.36 1.80 -2.98
C ILE A 68 -11.85 2.04 -3.05
N ALA A 69 -11.13 1.76 -1.96
CA ALA A 69 -9.68 1.87 -1.92
C ALA A 69 -8.99 0.87 -2.87
N MET A 70 -9.49 -0.37 -2.96
CA MET A 70 -8.94 -1.40 -3.85
C MET A 70 -9.10 -1.06 -5.34
N ILE A 71 -10.21 -0.45 -5.74
CA ILE A 71 -10.42 -0.07 -7.15
C ILE A 71 -9.57 1.16 -7.49
N ALA A 72 -9.46 2.12 -6.57
CA ALA A 72 -8.77 3.39 -6.79
C ALA A 72 -7.24 3.33 -6.67
N MET A 73 -6.64 2.21 -6.21
CA MET A 73 -5.20 2.11 -5.95
C MET A 73 -4.30 2.11 -7.21
N ALA A 74 -4.87 1.98 -8.41
CA ALA A 74 -4.09 1.88 -9.66
C ALA A 74 -3.56 3.22 -10.17
N GLU A 75 -4.35 4.28 -10.03
CA GLU A 75 -4.10 5.57 -10.64
C GLU A 75 -3.80 6.64 -9.58
N GLU A 76 -2.86 7.54 -9.87
CA GLU A 76 -2.52 8.62 -8.93
C GLU A 76 -3.68 9.61 -8.75
N LEU A 77 -4.38 9.96 -9.83
CA LEU A 77 -5.55 10.83 -9.82
C LEU A 77 -6.70 10.18 -9.05
N GLY A 78 -6.98 8.90 -9.32
CA GLY A 78 -7.99 8.12 -8.61
C GLY A 78 -7.72 8.04 -7.11
N LEU A 79 -6.45 7.89 -6.71
CA LEU A 79 -6.04 7.87 -5.32
C LEU A 79 -6.33 9.20 -4.60
N GLU A 80 -6.05 10.35 -5.22
CA GLU A 80 -6.37 11.65 -4.61
C GLU A 80 -7.88 11.89 -4.50
N MET A 81 -8.64 11.49 -5.51
CA MET A 81 -10.10 11.57 -5.48
C MET A 81 -10.67 10.67 -4.36
N ALA A 82 -10.18 9.43 -4.24
CA ALA A 82 -10.61 8.49 -3.22
C ALA A 82 -10.29 8.99 -1.80
N ILE A 83 -9.12 9.60 -1.57
CA ILE A 83 -8.78 10.21 -0.27
C ILE A 83 -9.82 11.26 0.11
N ARG A 84 -10.19 12.17 -0.81
CA ARG A 84 -11.19 13.21 -0.53
C ARG A 84 -12.57 12.62 -0.25
N SER A 85 -12.98 11.60 -1.02
CA SER A 85 -14.25 10.89 -0.79
C SER A 85 -14.27 10.20 0.58
N LEU A 86 -13.17 9.54 0.97
CA LEU A 86 -13.03 8.90 2.28
C LEU A 86 -13.03 9.91 3.44
N GLU A 87 -12.42 11.09 3.27
CA GLU A 87 -12.47 12.16 4.27
C GLU A 87 -13.89 12.70 4.46
N HIS A 88 -14.69 12.80 3.39
CA HIS A 88 -16.10 13.15 3.51
C HIS A 88 -16.90 12.08 4.26
N MET A 89 -16.65 10.80 3.95
CA MET A 89 -17.28 9.67 4.67
C MET A 89 -16.89 9.61 6.14
N LEU A 90 -15.70 10.08 6.51
CA LEU A 90 -15.27 10.18 7.90
C LEU A 90 -16.11 11.19 8.71
N GLN A 91 -16.58 12.26 8.07
CA GLN A 91 -17.35 13.33 8.72
C GLN A 91 -18.83 12.97 8.87
N TYR A 92 -19.42 12.33 7.85
CA TYR A 92 -20.87 12.09 7.78
C TYR A 92 -21.27 10.61 7.89
N GLY A 93 -20.30 9.69 7.93
CA GLY A 93 -20.56 8.26 7.96
C GLY A 93 -20.96 7.74 9.34
N GLU A 94 -21.62 6.59 9.32
CA GLU A 94 -21.96 5.80 10.51
C GLU A 94 -20.70 5.25 11.20
N GLN A 95 -20.83 4.78 12.45
CA GLN A 95 -19.69 4.36 13.26
C GLN A 95 -18.86 3.23 12.61
N ASN A 96 -19.51 2.31 11.88
CA ASN A 96 -18.81 1.23 11.17
C ASN A 96 -18.00 1.75 9.97
N ILE A 97 -18.55 2.72 9.23
CA ILE A 97 -17.83 3.39 8.14
C ILE A 97 -16.63 4.14 8.71
N ARG A 98 -16.81 4.86 9.81
CA ARG A 98 -15.73 5.59 10.50
C ARG A 98 -14.59 4.66 10.97
N ARG A 99 -14.88 3.41 11.31
CA ARG A 99 -13.87 2.38 11.65
C ARG A 99 -13.13 1.84 10.41
N ALA A 100 -13.80 1.72 9.27
CA ALA A 100 -13.22 1.19 8.04
C ALA A 100 -12.40 2.22 7.24
N VAL A 101 -12.74 3.51 7.33
CA VAL A 101 -12.07 4.59 6.58
C VAL A 101 -10.56 4.67 6.83
N PRO A 102 -10.05 4.62 8.08
CA PRO A 102 -8.60 4.63 8.33
C PRO A 102 -7.87 3.51 7.60
N LEU A 103 -8.44 2.30 7.60
CA LEU A 103 -7.88 1.12 6.93
C LEU A 103 -7.84 1.29 5.42
N ALA A 104 -8.88 1.89 4.84
CA ALA A 104 -8.92 2.22 3.42
C ALA A 104 -7.87 3.28 3.04
N LEU A 105 -7.67 4.31 3.87
CA LEU A 105 -6.59 5.30 3.69
C LEU A 105 -5.21 4.64 3.78
N GLY A 106 -5.04 3.68 4.69
CA GLY A 106 -3.83 2.87 4.80
C GLY A 106 -3.53 2.04 3.55
N LEU A 107 -4.55 1.43 2.96
CA LEU A 107 -4.46 0.64 1.72
C LEU A 107 -4.07 1.49 0.51
N LEU A 108 -4.64 2.70 0.38
CA LEU A 108 -4.30 3.61 -0.71
C LEU A 108 -2.82 4.05 -0.68
N CYS A 109 -2.27 4.27 0.52
CA CYS A 109 -0.93 4.85 0.70
C CYS A 109 0.13 3.85 1.21
N ILE A 110 0.05 2.56 0.84
CA ILE A 110 1.01 1.54 1.33
C ILE A 110 2.45 1.89 0.96
N SER A 111 3.35 1.91 1.96
CA SER A 111 4.78 2.23 1.81
C SER A 111 5.05 3.59 1.12
N ASN A 112 4.05 4.47 0.99
CA ASN A 112 4.16 5.82 0.45
C ASN A 112 3.63 6.83 1.48
N PRO A 113 4.51 7.38 2.34
CA PRO A 113 4.10 8.26 3.42
C PRO A 113 3.77 9.66 2.90
N LYS A 114 2.55 9.86 2.42
CA LYS A 114 1.99 11.19 2.14
C LYS A 114 1.68 11.92 3.45
N VAL A 115 2.16 13.16 3.57
CA VAL A 115 2.01 13.97 4.79
C VAL A 115 0.53 14.21 5.14
N ASN A 116 -0.31 14.49 4.14
CA ASN A 116 -1.73 14.76 4.35
C ASN A 116 -2.44 13.59 5.06
N VAL A 117 -2.20 12.35 4.60
CA VAL A 117 -2.83 11.15 5.16
C VAL A 117 -2.24 10.79 6.53
N MET A 118 -0.96 11.05 6.74
CA MET A 118 -0.33 10.87 8.06
C MET A 118 -0.94 11.81 9.10
N ASP A 119 -1.21 13.07 8.74
CA ASP A 119 -1.79 14.06 9.65
C ASP A 119 -3.29 13.79 9.91
N THR A 120 -4.05 13.25 8.94
CA THR A 120 -5.43 12.79 9.18
C THR A 120 -5.48 11.59 10.11
N LEU A 121 -4.64 10.56 9.87
CA LEU A 121 -4.59 9.38 10.71
C LEU A 121 -4.05 9.66 12.12
N SER A 122 -3.10 10.59 12.27
CA SER A 122 -2.61 11.02 13.59
C SER A 122 -3.67 11.75 14.41
N ARG A 123 -4.64 12.41 13.77
CA ARG A 123 -5.80 12.98 14.48
C ARG A 123 -6.75 11.88 14.93
N LEU A 124 -6.98 10.87 14.07
CA LEU A 124 -7.86 9.73 14.36
C LEU A 124 -7.28 8.75 15.40
N SER A 125 -5.95 8.70 15.59
CA SER A 125 -5.35 7.86 16.63
C SER A 125 -5.62 8.35 18.06
N HIS A 126 -6.08 9.60 18.23
CA HIS A 126 -6.45 10.18 19.53
C HIS A 126 -7.97 10.26 19.73
N ASP A 127 -8.73 9.57 18.88
CA ASP A 127 -10.18 9.55 18.95
C ASP A 127 -10.68 8.80 20.21
N THR A 128 -11.89 9.14 20.66
CA THR A 128 -12.49 8.52 21.86
C THR A 128 -12.86 7.05 21.62
N ASP A 129 -13.20 6.71 20.37
CA ASP A 129 -13.51 5.35 19.97
C ASP A 129 -12.24 4.52 19.81
N GLN A 130 -12.03 3.57 20.73
CA GLN A 130 -10.84 2.71 20.74
C GLN A 130 -10.65 1.95 19.42
N GLU A 131 -11.73 1.45 18.81
CA GLU A 131 -11.63 0.69 17.54
C GLU A 131 -11.15 1.56 16.37
N VAL A 132 -11.59 2.83 16.30
CA VAL A 132 -11.12 3.79 15.30
C VAL A 132 -9.65 4.14 15.55
N ALA A 133 -9.29 4.38 16.82
CA ALA A 133 -7.91 4.68 17.20
C ALA A 133 -6.94 3.52 16.87
N MET A 134 -7.35 2.28 17.10
CA MET A 134 -6.58 1.09 16.74
C MET A 134 -6.45 0.93 15.22
N ALA A 135 -7.54 1.08 14.47
CA ALA A 135 -7.53 1.05 13.01
C ALA A 135 -6.61 2.13 12.42
N ALA A 136 -6.67 3.35 12.93
CA ALA A 136 -5.80 4.46 12.53
C ALA A 136 -4.33 4.18 12.84
N THR A 137 -4.03 3.59 14.01
CA THR A 137 -2.67 3.23 14.42
C THR A 137 -2.06 2.17 13.51
N ILE A 138 -2.80 1.10 13.19
CA ILE A 138 -2.35 0.07 12.25
C ILE A 138 -2.13 0.67 10.86
N SER A 139 -3.03 1.55 10.42
CA SER A 139 -2.93 2.23 9.13
C SER A 139 -1.71 3.14 9.03
N LEU A 140 -1.35 3.85 10.10
CA LEU A 140 -0.09 4.61 10.19
C LEU A 140 1.13 3.69 9.99
N GLY A 141 1.10 2.50 10.59
CA GLY A 141 2.14 1.49 10.39
C GLY A 141 2.25 1.02 8.94
N LEU A 142 1.12 0.76 8.27
CA LEU A 142 1.07 0.31 6.87
C LEU A 142 1.59 1.36 5.88
N ILE A 143 1.25 2.64 6.10
CA ILE A 143 1.73 3.74 5.26
C ILE A 143 3.24 3.92 5.39
N GLY A 144 3.75 3.82 6.62
CA GLY A 144 5.17 3.92 6.90
C GLY A 144 5.97 2.66 6.59
N ALA A 145 5.33 1.57 6.13
CA ALA A 145 5.93 0.25 6.10
C ALA A 145 7.24 0.22 5.31
N GLY A 146 8.34 -0.06 6.02
CA GLY A 146 9.67 -0.19 5.44
C GLY A 146 10.29 1.09 4.86
N THR A 147 9.72 2.26 5.17
CA THR A 147 10.26 3.57 4.74
C THR A 147 11.22 4.17 5.76
N ASN A 148 11.20 3.67 7.01
CA ASN A 148 11.96 4.22 8.14
C ASN A 148 11.82 5.76 8.28
N ASN A 149 10.63 6.30 8.01
CA ASN A 149 10.40 7.74 8.07
C ASN A 149 10.47 8.24 9.53
N ALA A 150 11.41 9.15 9.80
CA ALA A 150 11.66 9.67 11.15
C ALA A 150 10.46 10.39 11.76
N ARG A 151 9.66 11.12 10.97
CA ARG A 151 8.47 11.83 11.46
C ARG A 151 7.41 10.84 11.96
N LEU A 152 7.14 9.80 11.18
CA LEU A 152 6.14 8.78 11.51
C LEU A 152 6.59 7.92 12.70
N ALA A 153 7.88 7.57 12.77
CA ALA A 153 8.46 6.90 13.92
C ALA A 153 8.35 7.76 15.20
N GLY A 154 8.58 9.07 15.10
CA GLY A 154 8.39 10.02 16.19
C GLY A 154 6.93 10.08 16.67
N MET A 155 5.97 10.15 15.75
CA MET A 155 4.53 10.13 16.06
C MET A 155 4.12 8.85 16.80
N LEU A 156 4.52 7.67 16.30
CA LEU A 156 4.23 6.39 16.94
C LEU A 156 4.90 6.26 18.32
N ARG A 157 6.08 6.86 18.53
CA ARG A 157 6.74 6.89 19.84
C ARG A 157 5.98 7.77 20.82
N ASN A 158 5.50 8.94 20.38
CA ASN A 158 4.67 9.82 21.20
C ASN A 158 3.35 9.13 21.59
N LEU A 159 2.70 8.46 20.64
CA LEU A 159 1.51 7.64 20.90
C LEU A 159 1.78 6.55 21.94
N SER A 160 2.90 5.83 21.82
CA SER A 160 3.26 4.79 22.80
C SER A 160 3.45 5.30 24.23
N GLY A 161 3.84 6.57 24.40
CA GLY A 161 3.96 7.21 25.71
C GLY A 161 2.64 7.72 26.29
N HIS A 162 1.65 7.99 25.43
CA HIS A 162 0.36 8.56 25.82
C HIS A 162 -0.74 7.51 26.03
N CYS A 163 -0.66 6.39 25.31
CA CYS A 163 -1.64 5.30 25.39
C CYS A 163 -1.43 4.46 26.66
N LYS A 164 -2.39 4.54 27.60
CA LYS A 164 -2.40 3.72 28.82
C LYS A 164 -3.03 2.35 28.62
N ASP A 165 -3.86 2.17 27.58
CA ASP A 165 -4.57 0.93 27.30
C ASP A 165 -3.65 -0.14 26.68
N PRO A 166 -3.69 -1.39 27.16
CA PRO A 166 -2.81 -2.46 26.69
C PRO A 166 -3.08 -2.85 25.23
N ASP A 167 -4.33 -2.82 24.80
CA ASP A 167 -4.77 -3.23 23.47
C ASP A 167 -4.30 -2.24 22.39
N LEU A 168 -4.43 -0.95 22.68
CA LEU A 168 -3.91 0.12 21.82
C LEU A 168 -2.38 0.10 21.78
N LEU A 169 -1.72 -0.14 22.92
CA LEU A 169 -0.26 -0.28 22.98
C LEU A 169 0.24 -1.47 22.14
N PHE A 170 -0.50 -2.58 22.11
CA PHE A 170 -0.20 -3.71 21.24
C PHE A 170 -0.25 -3.32 19.75
N CYS A 171 -1.30 -2.59 19.34
CA CYS A 171 -1.43 -2.07 17.98
C CYS A 171 -0.29 -1.09 17.61
N VAL A 172 0.09 -0.20 18.54
CA VAL A 172 1.22 0.73 18.32
C VAL A 172 2.53 -0.02 18.10
N ARG A 173 2.79 -1.10 18.85
CA ARG A 173 4.00 -1.92 18.66
C ARG A 173 4.03 -2.61 17.30
N ILE A 174 2.89 -3.13 16.83
CA ILE A 174 2.77 -3.69 15.49
C ILE A 174 3.09 -2.62 14.44
N ALA A 175 2.50 -1.43 14.58
CA ALA A 175 2.75 -0.32 13.68
C ALA A 175 4.22 0.09 13.64
N GLN A 176 4.89 0.20 14.80
CA GLN A 176 6.33 0.46 14.90
C GLN A 176 7.16 -0.64 14.19
N GLY A 177 6.75 -1.90 14.33
CA GLY A 177 7.36 -3.03 13.63
C GLY A 177 7.27 -2.90 12.11
N PHE A 178 6.13 -2.46 11.58
CA PHE A 178 5.97 -2.22 10.14
C PHE A 178 6.85 -1.08 9.63
N VAL A 179 6.99 0.03 10.36
CA VAL A 179 7.85 1.15 9.93
C VAL A 179 9.30 0.74 9.77
N HIS A 180 9.80 -0.08 10.69
CA HIS A 180 11.18 -0.56 10.70
C HIS A 180 11.35 -1.93 10.03
N LEU A 181 10.40 -2.35 9.18
CA LEU A 181 10.41 -3.64 8.50
C LEU A 181 11.74 -3.85 7.75
N GLY A 182 12.47 -4.92 8.10
CA GLY A 182 13.80 -5.20 7.54
C GLY A 182 14.80 -4.06 7.70
N LYS A 183 14.70 -3.25 8.77
CA LYS A 183 15.46 -2.00 9.00
C LYS A 183 15.24 -0.91 7.92
N GLY A 184 14.11 -0.97 7.20
CA GLY A 184 13.82 -0.09 6.06
C GLY A 184 14.25 -0.65 4.70
N LEU A 185 14.66 -1.92 4.64
CA LEU A 185 15.07 -2.59 3.41
C LEU A 185 13.92 -3.33 2.71
N LEU A 186 12.81 -3.56 3.39
CA LEU A 186 11.65 -4.26 2.84
C LEU A 186 10.53 -3.27 2.53
N THR A 187 9.63 -3.60 1.61
CA THR A 187 8.39 -2.86 1.35
C THR A 187 7.20 -3.81 1.37
N LEU A 188 6.00 -3.25 1.56
CA LEU A 188 4.73 -3.95 1.48
C LEU A 188 3.90 -3.55 0.26
N ASN A 189 4.42 -2.68 -0.62
CA ASN A 189 3.67 -2.21 -1.78
C ASN A 189 3.37 -3.38 -2.75
N PRO A 190 2.09 -3.69 -3.06
CA PRO A 190 1.72 -4.80 -3.94
C PRO A 190 2.04 -4.54 -5.42
N TYR A 191 2.33 -3.28 -5.77
CA TYR A 191 2.65 -2.85 -7.13
C TYR A 191 4.13 -2.99 -7.46
N HIS A 192 4.46 -3.56 -8.61
CA HIS A 192 5.82 -3.72 -9.14
C HIS A 192 6.03 -2.86 -10.38
N SER A 193 7.30 -2.51 -10.65
CA SER A 193 7.72 -1.81 -11.88
C SER A 193 6.97 -0.50 -12.05
N GLU A 194 7.20 0.48 -11.18
CA GLU A 194 6.57 1.81 -11.27
C GLU A 194 5.03 1.78 -11.32
N ARG A 195 4.42 0.88 -10.55
CA ARG A 195 2.95 0.65 -10.51
C ARG A 195 2.34 0.05 -11.77
N PHE A 196 3.15 -0.48 -12.67
CA PHE A 196 2.65 -1.14 -13.88
C PHE A 196 2.03 -2.53 -13.60
N LEU A 197 2.64 -3.32 -12.71
CA LEU A 197 2.21 -4.69 -12.44
C LEU A 197 1.64 -4.82 -11.02
N LEU A 198 0.40 -5.28 -10.90
CA LEU A 198 -0.21 -5.63 -9.62
C LEU A 198 0.07 -7.10 -9.30
N SER A 199 0.73 -7.39 -8.17
CA SER A 199 0.88 -8.76 -7.69
C SER A 199 -0.38 -9.19 -6.91
N PRO A 200 -1.15 -10.19 -7.39
CA PRO A 200 -2.39 -10.61 -6.73
C PRO A 200 -2.12 -11.30 -5.37
N THR A 201 -0.96 -11.94 -5.21
CA THR A 201 -0.59 -12.64 -3.97
C THR A 201 -0.24 -11.67 -2.85
N ALA A 202 0.52 -10.62 -3.17
CA ALA A 202 0.86 -9.55 -2.22
C ALA A 202 -0.41 -8.81 -1.79
N LEU A 203 -1.28 -8.48 -2.75
CA LEU A 203 -2.55 -7.81 -2.48
C LEU A 203 -3.46 -8.68 -1.58
N ALA A 204 -3.58 -9.98 -1.86
CA ALA A 204 -4.37 -10.89 -1.03
C ALA A 204 -3.89 -10.92 0.43
N GLY A 205 -2.57 -10.97 0.66
CA GLY A 205 -2.00 -10.91 2.01
C GLY A 205 -2.39 -9.65 2.78
N ILE A 206 -2.36 -8.49 2.11
CA ILE A 206 -2.75 -7.21 2.72
C ILE A 206 -4.26 -7.14 2.97
N ILE A 207 -5.08 -7.58 2.01
CA ILE A 207 -6.54 -7.59 2.14
C ILE A 207 -6.97 -8.48 3.31
N THR A 208 -6.38 -9.67 3.47
CA THR A 208 -6.70 -10.55 4.61
C THR A 208 -6.40 -9.89 5.95
N LEU A 209 -5.29 -9.13 6.05
CA LEU A 209 -5.01 -8.33 7.23
C LEU A 209 -6.07 -7.24 7.44
N LEU A 210 -6.41 -6.47 6.40
CA LEU A 210 -7.36 -5.37 6.50
C LEU A 210 -8.77 -5.83 6.87
N HIS A 211 -9.23 -6.96 6.34
CA HIS A 211 -10.51 -7.56 6.73
C HIS A 211 -10.49 -8.06 8.18
N ALA A 212 -9.38 -8.61 8.66
CA ALA A 212 -9.22 -8.94 10.07
C ALA A 212 -9.23 -7.68 10.95
N CYS A 213 -8.64 -6.58 10.46
CA CYS A 213 -8.65 -5.29 11.15
C CYS A 213 -10.04 -4.62 11.21
N LEU A 214 -11.06 -5.09 10.49
CA LEU A 214 -12.43 -4.59 10.69
C LEU A 214 -13.00 -4.99 12.06
N ASP A 215 -12.51 -6.07 12.66
CA ASP A 215 -12.84 -6.49 14.02
C ASP A 215 -11.55 -6.85 14.79
N ILE A 216 -10.77 -5.82 15.13
CA ILE A 216 -9.47 -5.91 15.81
C ILE A 216 -9.61 -6.62 17.16
N ASN A 217 -10.70 -6.31 17.88
CA ASN A 217 -10.98 -6.80 19.22
C ASN A 217 -11.20 -8.31 19.27
N SER A 218 -11.91 -8.89 18.30
CA SER A 218 -12.17 -10.33 18.30
C SER A 218 -11.04 -11.14 17.65
N THR A 219 -10.36 -10.58 16.64
CA THR A 219 -9.39 -11.31 15.82
C THR A 219 -7.97 -11.16 16.34
N ILE A 220 -7.39 -9.96 16.18
CA ILE A 220 -5.97 -9.65 16.40
C ILE A 220 -5.63 -9.59 17.89
N LEU A 221 -6.55 -9.16 18.75
CA LEU A 221 -6.28 -9.01 20.19
C LEU A 221 -6.52 -10.29 21.00
N LYS A 222 -7.35 -11.23 20.52
CA LYS A 222 -7.73 -12.44 21.28
C LYS A 222 -7.02 -13.70 20.81
N LYS A 223 -7.53 -14.37 19.78
CA LYS A 223 -7.14 -15.76 19.44
C LYS A 223 -6.28 -15.86 18.18
N TYR A 224 -6.41 -14.90 17.27
CA TYR A 224 -5.92 -15.05 15.90
C TYR A 224 -4.75 -14.09 15.60
N HIS A 225 -3.78 -14.00 16.50
CA HIS A 225 -2.57 -13.18 16.30
C HIS A 225 -1.78 -13.57 15.05
N TYR A 226 -1.83 -14.84 14.65
CA TYR A 226 -1.08 -15.37 13.50
C TYR A 226 -1.56 -14.80 12.15
N VAL A 227 -2.73 -14.17 12.09
CA VAL A 227 -3.23 -13.53 10.87
C VAL A 227 -2.28 -12.41 10.40
N LEU A 228 -1.51 -11.81 11.32
CA LEU A 228 -0.46 -10.85 10.99
C LEU A 228 0.64 -11.45 10.08
N TYR A 229 0.86 -12.77 10.11
CA TYR A 229 1.87 -13.40 9.25
C TYR A 229 1.48 -13.42 7.77
N PHE A 230 0.21 -13.22 7.41
CA PHE A 230 -0.18 -13.13 6.00
C PHE A 230 0.45 -11.91 5.29
N VAL A 231 0.91 -10.91 6.05
CA VAL A 231 1.70 -9.77 5.53
C VAL A 231 3.00 -10.22 4.87
N VAL A 232 3.57 -11.36 5.26
CA VAL A 232 4.81 -11.90 4.68
C VAL A 232 4.70 -12.10 3.18
N LEU A 233 3.49 -12.40 2.66
CA LEU A 233 3.24 -12.53 1.22
C LEU A 233 3.48 -11.24 0.44
N ALA A 234 3.40 -10.08 1.10
CA ALA A 234 3.65 -8.77 0.52
C ALA A 234 5.07 -8.25 0.79
N MET A 235 5.87 -8.92 1.63
CA MET A 235 7.21 -8.47 1.99
C MET A 235 8.19 -8.70 0.84
N ARG A 236 8.79 -7.62 0.35
CA ARG A 236 9.80 -7.67 -0.73
C ARG A 236 10.94 -6.69 -0.49
N PRO A 237 12.17 -6.98 -0.96
CA PRO A 237 13.29 -6.06 -0.86
C PRO A 237 13.08 -4.80 -1.72
N ARG A 238 13.45 -3.65 -1.16
CA ARG A 238 13.37 -2.32 -1.78
C ARG A 238 14.69 -1.86 -2.39
N MET A 239 15.79 -2.50 -2.02
CA MET A 239 17.12 -2.11 -2.45
C MET A 239 17.32 -2.36 -3.95
N LEU A 240 17.92 -1.40 -4.65
CA LEU A 240 18.48 -1.57 -5.98
C LEU A 240 19.87 -2.20 -5.83
N MET A 241 20.01 -3.42 -6.32
CA MET A 241 21.27 -4.16 -6.35
C MET A 241 21.58 -4.57 -7.78
N THR A 242 22.78 -4.22 -8.23
CA THR A 242 23.26 -4.57 -9.58
C THR A 242 24.14 -5.81 -9.53
N VAL A 243 23.89 -6.71 -10.47
CA VAL A 243 24.56 -8.01 -10.56
C VAL A 243 25.09 -8.19 -11.98
N ASP A 244 26.26 -8.78 -12.13
CA ASP A 244 26.85 -9.13 -13.43
C ASP A 244 26.20 -10.40 -14.02
N GLU A 245 26.49 -10.73 -15.29
CA GLU A 245 26.00 -11.94 -15.97
C GLU A 245 26.40 -13.24 -15.22
N ASN A 246 27.51 -13.20 -14.50
CA ASN A 246 28.01 -14.30 -13.67
C ASN A 246 27.41 -14.33 -12.24
N LEU A 247 26.31 -13.60 -12.01
CA LEU A 247 25.63 -13.47 -10.71
C LEU A 247 26.51 -12.89 -9.58
N LYS A 248 27.58 -12.17 -9.92
CA LYS A 248 28.45 -11.49 -8.94
C LYS A 248 27.94 -10.07 -8.68
N PRO A 249 27.95 -9.61 -7.41
CA PRO A 249 27.54 -8.24 -7.09
C PRO A 249 28.51 -7.26 -7.74
N LEU A 250 27.99 -6.29 -8.49
CA LEU A 250 28.77 -5.26 -9.15
C LEU A 250 28.32 -3.90 -8.61
N SER A 251 29.24 -3.09 -8.09
CA SER A 251 28.93 -1.72 -7.66
C SER A 251 29.07 -0.77 -8.84
N VAL A 252 27.97 -0.12 -9.22
CA VAL A 252 27.91 0.83 -10.33
C VAL A 252 27.31 2.14 -9.82
N PRO A 253 27.80 3.31 -10.25
CA PRO A 253 27.21 4.59 -9.91
C PRO A 253 25.85 4.77 -10.58
N VAL A 254 24.83 5.02 -9.76
CA VAL A 254 23.43 5.23 -10.16
C VAL A 254 22.99 6.61 -9.68
N ARG A 255 22.27 7.33 -10.54
CA ARG A 255 21.57 8.58 -10.21
C ARG A 255 20.18 8.25 -9.73
N VAL A 256 19.85 8.65 -8.51
CA VAL A 256 18.51 8.51 -7.93
C VAL A 256 17.90 9.89 -7.80
N GLY A 257 16.66 10.06 -8.28
CA GLY A 257 15.93 11.33 -8.21
C GLY A 257 14.43 11.11 -8.32
N GLN A 258 13.66 12.19 -8.23
CA GLN A 258 12.21 12.12 -8.31
C GLN A 258 11.76 11.75 -9.73
N ALA A 259 10.83 10.80 -9.82
CA ALA A 259 10.25 10.34 -11.07
C ALA A 259 9.44 11.44 -11.77
N VAL A 260 9.75 11.71 -13.04
CA VAL A 260 8.98 12.60 -13.93
C VAL A 260 8.91 11.98 -15.31
N ASP A 261 7.81 12.16 -16.04
CA ASP A 261 7.61 11.48 -17.33
C ASP A 261 8.59 11.93 -18.41
N VAL A 262 8.81 13.24 -18.60
CA VAL A 262 9.82 13.76 -19.52
C VAL A 262 10.37 15.09 -19.01
N VAL A 263 11.69 15.14 -18.77
CA VAL A 263 12.42 16.38 -18.46
C VAL A 263 13.69 16.43 -19.28
N GLY A 264 14.08 17.61 -19.77
CA GLY A 264 15.33 17.80 -20.52
C GLY A 264 15.14 18.43 -21.90
N GLN A 265 16.22 18.48 -22.67
CA GLN A 265 16.20 19.01 -24.03
C GLN A 265 15.60 18.00 -25.02
N ALA A 266 14.91 18.50 -26.04
CA ALA A 266 14.39 17.67 -27.13
C ALA A 266 15.54 16.85 -27.76
N GLY A 267 15.41 15.52 -27.75
CA GLY A 267 16.42 14.58 -28.26
C GLY A 267 17.15 13.75 -27.19
N ARG A 268 17.16 14.18 -25.91
CA ARG A 268 17.63 13.37 -24.77
C ARG A 268 16.66 13.53 -23.60
N PRO A 269 15.48 12.88 -23.65
CA PRO A 269 14.55 12.90 -22.54
C PRO A 269 15.18 12.20 -21.33
N LYS A 270 15.10 12.83 -20.15
CA LYS A 270 15.43 12.23 -18.87
C LYS A 270 14.15 11.99 -18.08
N SER A 271 14.14 10.90 -17.32
CA SER A 271 12.99 10.49 -16.50
C SER A 271 13.11 10.91 -15.03
N ILE A 272 14.23 11.54 -14.65
CA ILE A 272 14.55 11.95 -13.28
C ILE A 272 14.79 13.45 -13.15
N THR A 273 14.34 13.99 -12.01
CA THR A 273 14.65 15.35 -11.57
C THR A 273 15.35 15.35 -10.21
N GLY A 274 16.18 16.36 -9.94
CA GLY A 274 16.82 16.52 -8.62
C GLY A 274 17.69 15.34 -8.20
N PHE A 275 18.58 14.86 -9.09
CA PHE A 275 19.30 13.61 -8.86
C PHE A 275 20.49 13.75 -7.90
N GLN A 276 20.71 12.70 -7.10
CA GLN A 276 21.94 12.47 -6.35
C GLN A 276 22.62 11.20 -6.89
N THR A 277 23.95 11.22 -6.98
CA THR A 277 24.70 10.05 -7.46
C THR A 277 25.11 9.20 -6.27
N HIS A 278 24.70 7.94 -6.28
CA HIS A 278 25.04 6.94 -5.27
C HIS A 278 25.69 5.72 -5.94
N SER A 279 26.40 4.90 -5.18
CA SER A 279 26.92 3.61 -5.67
C SER A 279 26.02 2.48 -5.19
N THR A 280 25.70 1.51 -6.05
CA THR A 280 24.89 0.34 -5.66
C THR A 280 25.61 -0.52 -4.61
N PRO A 281 24.88 -1.07 -3.61
CA PRO A 281 23.41 -1.08 -3.46
C PRO A 281 22.83 0.21 -2.84
N VAL A 282 21.67 0.65 -3.34
CA VAL A 282 20.98 1.87 -2.88
C VAL A 282 19.53 1.57 -2.53
N ILE A 283 18.98 2.22 -1.51
CA ILE A 283 17.54 2.15 -1.19
C ILE A 283 16.83 3.27 -1.96
N LEU A 284 15.85 2.92 -2.78
CA LEU A 284 15.04 3.90 -3.52
C LEU A 284 13.90 4.39 -2.63
N ALA A 285 13.65 5.70 -2.50
CA ALA A 285 12.46 6.19 -1.80
C ALA A 285 11.19 6.00 -2.65
N ALA A 286 10.02 6.39 -2.13
CA ALA A 286 8.74 6.13 -2.79
C ALA A 286 8.54 7.24 -3.83
N GLY A 287 8.45 6.88 -5.11
CA GLY A 287 8.43 7.85 -6.20
C GLY A 287 9.81 8.29 -6.69
N ASP A 288 10.88 7.67 -6.19
CA ASP A 288 12.22 7.83 -6.75
C ASP A 288 12.40 6.89 -7.93
N ARG A 289 13.05 7.40 -8.98
CA ARG A 289 13.54 6.66 -10.13
C ARG A 289 15.06 6.64 -10.14
N ALA A 290 15.62 5.55 -10.65
CA ALA A 290 17.05 5.34 -10.73
C ALA A 290 17.49 5.25 -12.21
N GLU A 291 18.59 5.90 -12.55
CA GLU A 291 19.22 5.83 -13.88
C GLU A 291 20.71 5.52 -13.73
N LEU A 292 21.28 4.68 -14.62
CA LEU A 292 22.72 4.40 -14.61
C LEU A 292 23.51 5.64 -15.05
N THR A 293 24.63 5.91 -14.38
CA THR A 293 25.50 7.04 -14.72
C THR A 293 26.43 6.71 -15.88
N THR A 294 26.81 5.45 -16.03
CA THR A 294 27.86 4.99 -16.95
C THR A 294 27.29 4.12 -18.08
N GLU A 295 27.70 4.38 -19.31
CA GLU A 295 27.37 3.58 -20.50
C GLU A 295 28.18 2.26 -20.60
N LYS A 296 29.10 2.01 -19.64
CA LYS A 296 29.89 0.76 -19.53
C LYS A 296 29.02 -0.49 -19.42
N TYR A 297 27.84 -0.34 -18.83
CA TYR A 297 26.92 -1.44 -18.54
C TYR A 297 25.53 -1.10 -19.05
N ILE A 298 24.93 -2.04 -19.76
CA ILE A 298 23.55 -1.95 -20.23
C ILE A 298 22.68 -2.82 -19.31
N PRO A 299 21.61 -2.27 -18.70
CA PRO A 299 20.70 -3.06 -17.91
C PRO A 299 19.80 -3.91 -18.83
N LEU A 300 19.54 -5.15 -18.42
CA LEU A 300 18.62 -6.03 -19.14
C LEU A 300 17.15 -5.62 -18.97
N SER A 301 16.81 -4.98 -17.85
CA SER A 301 15.48 -4.41 -17.60
C SER A 301 15.48 -2.90 -17.83
N PRO A 302 14.41 -2.34 -18.44
CA PRO A 302 14.29 -0.88 -18.62
C PRO A 302 14.06 -0.16 -17.29
N ILE A 303 13.52 -0.86 -16.28
CA ILE A 303 13.23 -0.32 -14.96
C ILE A 303 14.28 -0.85 -13.98
N LEU A 304 14.92 0.07 -13.26
CA LEU A 304 15.96 -0.22 -12.28
C LEU A 304 15.37 -0.33 -10.87
N GLU A 305 14.67 -1.43 -10.59
CA GLU A 305 14.12 -1.76 -9.27
C GLU A 305 14.60 -3.15 -8.82
N GLY A 306 14.91 -3.29 -7.53
CA GLY A 306 15.27 -4.60 -6.96
C GLY A 306 16.61 -5.13 -7.48
N PHE A 307 16.61 -6.35 -8.03
CA PHE A 307 17.82 -6.97 -8.60
C PHE A 307 17.88 -6.71 -10.11
N VAL A 308 18.89 -5.96 -10.54
CA VAL A 308 19.12 -5.65 -11.96
C VAL A 308 20.36 -6.37 -12.44
N ILE A 309 20.22 -7.14 -13.51
CA ILE A 309 21.36 -7.76 -14.19
C ILE A 309 21.90 -6.76 -15.21
N LEU A 310 23.19 -6.46 -15.08
CA LEU A 310 23.94 -5.59 -15.97
C LEU A 310 24.78 -6.43 -16.93
N ARG A 311 24.66 -6.14 -18.22
CA ARG A 311 25.54 -6.67 -19.27
C ARG A 311 26.62 -5.66 -19.58
N LYS A 312 27.86 -6.12 -19.73
CA LYS A 312 28.96 -5.27 -20.19
C LYS A 312 28.69 -4.84 -21.64
N ASN A 313 28.75 -3.54 -21.92
CA ASN A 313 28.46 -3.02 -23.24
C ASN A 313 29.60 -3.42 -24.22
N PRO A 314 29.31 -4.14 -25.33
CA PRO A 314 30.33 -4.55 -26.30
C PRO A 314 30.88 -3.39 -27.15
N ASP A 315 30.11 -2.30 -27.30
CA ASP A 315 30.50 -1.12 -28.09
C ASP A 315 31.23 -0.05 -27.27
N TYR A 316 31.46 -0.32 -25.97
CA TYR A 316 32.12 0.62 -25.08
C TYR A 316 33.64 0.59 -25.34
N MET A 317 34.13 1.58 -26.09
CA MET A 317 35.55 1.92 -26.08
C MET A 317 35.83 2.71 -24.80
N ASP A 318 36.77 2.25 -23.97
CA ASP A 318 37.31 3.06 -22.88
C ASP A 318 37.98 4.28 -23.52
N ASP A 319 37.26 5.41 -23.58
CA ASP A 319 37.87 6.71 -23.85
C ASP A 319 38.92 6.95 -22.75
N GLN A 320 40.20 6.91 -23.13
CA GLN A 320 41.33 7.37 -22.32
C GLN A 320 41.24 8.88 -22.08
#